data_AF-A0A3A5LMP0-F1
#
_entry.id   AF-A0A3A5LMP0-F1
#
_cell.length_a   1.000
_cell.length_b   1.000
_cell.length_c   1.000
_cell.angle_alpha   90.00
_cell.angle_beta   90.00
_cell.angle_gamma   90.00
#
_symmetry.space_group_name_H-M   'P 1'
#
loop_
_entity.id
_entity.type
_entity.pdbx_description
1 polymer ?
#
loop_
_entity_poly.entity_id
_entity_poly.type
_entity_poly.pdbx_seq_one_letter_code
_entity_poly.pdbx_strand_id
1 'polypeptide(L)'
;MKSEQFSSLVHSAEALKAALESNPNLINEQDEDGLTLLHHAAQIGNYMGSTSASKILDVLFANENLDFTIKDKAGNTAVHVAAWCCEDRVTCQYVFPSFVTEAAKRGFDFATLSQQGQTVLHIATRTSYTSRTGRINNVDNVINNAANPGINALSSSGSTALYYAINHLHFDEAYSLLAAGANPLVYGSDRDPFAMVDEHLATLNSWLSQDEYADQHEAINEKIGQLNDLKTAMITSDPVKSFAEIRKNARILAQGKRQGSLFATLPDELLQKIAADTKKPETTEEEADAIAKEHLNKPAV
;
A
#
# COMPACT_ATOMS: atom_id res chain seq x y z
N MET A 1 13.49 13.75 23.33
CA MET A 1 13.71 15.16 22.88
C MET A 1 12.40 15.72 22.40
N LYS A 2 12.28 17.06 22.24
CA LYS A 2 11.09 17.67 21.63
C LYS A 2 11.09 17.51 20.11
N SER A 3 9.94 17.39 19.49
CA SER A 3 9.75 17.22 18.04
C SER A 3 10.38 18.38 17.25
N GLU A 4 10.29 19.60 17.78
CA GLU A 4 10.97 20.80 17.24
C GLU A 4 12.49 20.64 17.17
N GLN A 5 13.10 19.89 18.09
CA GLN A 5 14.55 19.66 18.08
C GLN A 5 14.94 18.72 16.93
N PHE A 6 14.16 17.67 16.68
CA PHE A 6 14.38 16.76 15.56
C PHE A 6 14.16 17.47 14.22
N SER A 7 13.05 18.22 14.13
CA SER A 7 12.74 19.04 12.97
C SER A 7 13.87 20.02 12.67
N SER A 8 14.36 20.77 13.66
CA SER A 8 15.45 21.74 13.43
C SER A 8 16.76 21.10 12.96
N LEU A 9 17.08 19.88 13.40
CA LEU A 9 18.25 19.14 12.92
C LEU A 9 18.16 18.83 11.43
N VAL A 10 16.99 18.40 10.92
CA VAL A 10 16.84 18.07 9.49
C VAL A 10 16.76 19.29 8.56
N HIS A 11 16.90 20.52 9.09
CA HIS A 11 17.01 21.75 8.27
C HIS A 11 18.44 22.10 7.85
N SER A 12 19.46 21.50 8.48
CA SER A 12 20.88 21.72 8.13
C SER A 12 21.65 20.42 8.18
N ALA A 13 22.27 20.06 7.06
CA ALA A 13 23.08 18.85 6.95
C ALA A 13 24.30 18.89 7.89
N GLU A 14 24.87 20.08 8.07
CA GLU A 14 25.99 20.32 8.98
C GLU A 14 25.58 20.13 10.44
N ALA A 15 24.44 20.72 10.85
CA ALA A 15 23.90 20.55 12.20
C ALA A 15 23.51 19.09 12.49
N LEU A 16 22.84 18.44 11.52
CA LEU A 16 22.46 17.04 11.61
C LEU A 16 23.69 16.14 11.77
N LYS A 17 24.72 16.36 10.94
CA LYS A 17 25.97 15.61 11.00
C LYS A 17 26.67 15.78 12.35
N ALA A 18 26.83 17.02 12.82
CA ALA A 18 27.46 17.29 14.11
C ALA A 18 26.70 16.66 15.29
N ALA A 19 25.35 16.66 15.22
CA ALA A 19 24.52 16.02 16.23
C ALA A 19 24.69 14.49 16.24
N LEU A 20 24.73 13.86 15.08
CA LEU A 20 24.96 12.41 14.95
C LEU A 20 26.39 11.99 15.32
N GLU A 21 27.39 12.84 15.07
CA GLU A 21 28.77 12.63 15.54
C GLU A 21 28.86 12.70 17.07
N SER A 22 28.08 13.60 17.69
CA SER A 22 28.05 13.78 19.15
C SER A 22 27.22 12.71 19.87
N ASN A 23 26.13 12.26 19.25
CA ASN A 23 25.26 11.19 19.74
C ASN A 23 24.84 10.27 18.57
N PRO A 24 25.60 9.19 18.30
CA PRO A 24 25.27 8.25 17.22
C PRO A 24 23.92 7.54 17.37
N ASN A 25 23.43 7.38 18.61
CA ASN A 25 22.14 6.72 18.87
C ASN A 25 20.94 7.56 18.43
N LEU A 26 21.13 8.88 18.28
CA LEU A 26 20.10 9.82 17.85
C LEU A 26 19.44 9.42 16.52
N ILE A 27 20.15 8.67 15.66
CA ILE A 27 19.66 8.23 14.35
C ILE A 27 18.32 7.48 14.42
N ASN A 28 18.11 6.72 15.51
CA ASN A 28 16.93 5.89 15.74
C ASN A 28 16.15 6.28 17.01
N GLU A 29 16.55 7.33 17.71
CA GLU A 29 15.77 7.86 18.83
C GLU A 29 14.43 8.39 18.34
N GLN A 30 13.41 8.27 19.19
CA GLN A 30 12.08 8.80 18.94
C GLN A 30 11.84 10.05 19.78
N ASP A 31 11.20 11.05 19.18
CA ASP A 31 10.68 12.21 19.90
C ASP A 31 9.39 11.87 20.68
N GLU A 32 8.74 12.89 21.26
CA GLU A 32 7.49 12.74 21.99
C GLU A 32 6.33 12.22 21.15
N ASP A 33 6.37 12.29 19.82
CA ASP A 33 5.34 11.77 18.91
C ASP A 33 5.70 10.38 18.36
N GLY A 34 6.83 9.82 18.78
CA GLY A 34 7.34 8.57 18.25
C GLY A 34 8.10 8.74 16.94
N LEU A 35 8.37 9.97 16.49
CA LEU A 35 9.03 10.22 15.21
C LEU A 35 10.54 10.14 15.38
N THR A 36 11.20 9.44 14.47
CA THR A 36 12.68 9.46 14.34
C THR A 36 13.12 10.57 13.40
N LEU A 37 14.44 10.84 13.33
CA LEU A 37 14.99 11.76 12.32
C LEU A 37 14.57 11.41 10.89
N LEU A 38 14.38 10.12 10.61
CA LEU A 38 13.93 9.63 9.30
C LEU A 38 12.47 10.02 9.00
N HIS A 39 11.60 10.04 10.01
CA HIS A 39 10.21 10.51 9.85
C HIS A 39 10.14 12.02 9.62
N HIS A 40 11.00 12.79 10.27
CA HIS A 40 11.14 14.22 10.01
C HIS A 40 11.73 14.47 8.60
N ALA A 41 12.73 13.69 8.21
CA ALA A 41 13.34 13.75 6.87
C ALA A 41 12.35 13.41 5.74
N ALA A 42 11.33 12.58 6.01
CA ALA A 42 10.27 12.28 5.04
C ALA A 42 9.42 13.50 4.65
N GLN A 43 9.42 14.56 5.48
CA GLN A 43 8.60 15.75 5.31
C GLN A 43 9.37 16.94 4.72
N ILE A 44 10.68 16.80 4.48
CA ILE A 44 11.55 17.94 4.11
C ILE A 44 11.18 18.55 2.76
N GLY A 45 10.60 17.77 1.82
CA GLY A 45 10.19 18.29 0.52
C GLY A 45 9.19 19.44 0.60
N ASN A 46 8.39 19.49 1.68
CA ASN A 46 7.42 20.55 1.94
C ASN A 46 8.05 21.94 2.10
N TYR A 47 9.32 22.02 2.54
CA TYR A 47 9.95 23.29 2.91
C TYR A 47 11.38 23.47 2.39
N MET A 48 11.95 22.50 1.65
CA MET A 48 13.25 22.68 1.01
C MET A 48 13.33 22.09 -0.40
N GLY A 49 14.24 22.62 -1.22
CA GLY A 49 14.52 22.12 -2.55
C GLY A 49 15.31 20.80 -2.55
N SER A 50 15.31 20.09 -3.68
CA SER A 50 15.97 18.79 -3.84
C SER A 50 17.46 18.79 -3.51
N THR A 51 18.20 19.86 -3.80
CA THR A 51 19.63 19.97 -3.46
C THR A 51 19.87 19.96 -1.95
N SER A 52 19.04 20.65 -1.16
CA SER A 52 19.16 20.65 0.30
C SER A 52 18.66 19.34 0.87
N ALA A 53 17.54 18.82 0.35
CA ALA A 53 17.02 17.52 0.73
C ALA A 53 18.06 16.42 0.53
N SER A 54 18.76 16.41 -0.62
CA SER A 54 19.84 15.46 -0.91
C SER A 54 20.89 15.42 0.17
N LYS A 55 21.39 16.59 0.61
CA LYS A 55 22.43 16.65 1.65
C LYS A 55 21.96 16.06 2.98
N ILE A 56 20.71 16.30 3.35
CA ILE A 56 20.10 15.73 4.57
C ILE A 56 20.01 14.20 4.44
N LEU A 57 19.49 13.71 3.31
CA LEU A 57 19.35 12.27 3.07
C LEU A 57 20.71 11.58 2.97
N ASP A 58 21.72 12.20 2.36
CA ASP A 58 23.08 11.67 2.30
C ASP A 58 23.66 11.45 3.70
N VAL A 59 23.45 12.40 4.62
CA VAL A 59 23.91 12.25 6.02
C VAL A 59 23.19 11.09 6.71
N LEU A 60 21.87 10.97 6.55
CA LEU A 60 21.09 9.91 7.20
C LEU A 60 21.41 8.53 6.61
N PHE A 61 21.40 8.41 5.29
CA PHE A 61 21.56 7.14 4.58
C PHE A 61 22.99 6.60 4.66
N ALA A 62 23.98 7.45 4.91
CA ALA A 62 25.35 7.03 5.22
C ALA A 62 25.48 6.32 6.57
N ASN A 63 24.49 6.41 7.47
CA ASN A 63 24.54 5.73 8.76
C ASN A 63 24.15 4.26 8.60
N GLU A 64 25.07 3.34 8.89
CA GLU A 64 24.83 1.89 8.76
C GLU A 64 23.68 1.40 9.66
N ASN A 65 23.49 2.01 10.83
CA ASN A 65 22.47 1.62 11.81
C ASN A 65 21.08 2.21 11.54
N LEU A 66 20.90 2.97 10.44
CA LEU A 66 19.60 3.58 10.12
C LEU A 66 18.50 2.52 9.96
N ASP A 67 17.42 2.68 10.74
CA ASP A 67 16.31 1.72 10.81
C ASP A 67 15.00 2.32 10.24
N PHE A 68 14.51 1.72 9.14
CA PHE A 68 13.24 2.09 8.50
C PHE A 68 12.02 1.40 9.14
N THR A 69 12.20 0.50 10.10
CA THR A 69 11.13 -0.32 10.69
C THR A 69 10.47 0.32 11.91
N ILE A 70 11.12 1.35 12.48
CA ILE A 70 10.59 2.08 13.64
C ILE A 70 9.29 2.78 13.25
N LYS A 71 8.29 2.67 14.14
CA LYS A 71 6.97 3.23 13.94
C LYS A 71 6.70 4.39 14.88
N ASP A 72 6.08 5.43 14.36
CA ASP A 72 5.51 6.53 15.14
C ASP A 72 4.31 6.08 15.98
N LYS A 73 3.73 7.01 16.76
CA LYS A 73 2.53 6.74 17.57
C LYS A 73 1.28 6.41 16.75
N ALA A 74 1.24 6.75 15.47
CA ALA A 74 0.18 6.36 14.54
C ALA A 74 0.50 5.04 13.81
N GLY A 75 1.56 4.34 14.23
CA GLY A 75 2.02 3.08 13.67
C GLY A 75 2.64 3.19 12.28
N ASN A 76 2.91 4.38 11.78
CA ASN A 76 3.55 4.61 10.48
C ASN A 76 5.06 4.47 10.62
N THR A 77 5.69 3.83 9.64
CA THR A 77 7.14 3.96 9.48
C THR A 77 7.48 5.21 8.67
N ALA A 78 8.75 5.60 8.64
CA ALA A 78 9.17 6.75 7.86
C ALA A 78 8.86 6.62 6.35
N VAL A 79 8.81 5.40 5.80
CA VAL A 79 8.38 5.15 4.40
C VAL A 79 6.88 5.42 4.21
N HIS A 80 6.04 5.10 5.21
CA HIS A 80 4.62 5.44 5.18
C HIS A 80 4.42 6.96 5.22
N VAL A 81 5.19 7.67 6.07
CA VAL A 81 5.15 9.14 6.14
C VAL A 81 5.60 9.75 4.81
N ALA A 82 6.69 9.26 4.20
CA ALA A 82 7.16 9.76 2.90
C ALA A 82 6.12 9.56 1.79
N ALA A 83 5.38 8.44 1.80
CA ALA A 83 4.29 8.21 0.86
C ALA A 83 3.14 9.20 1.07
N TRP A 84 2.77 9.47 2.33
CA TRP A 84 1.73 10.46 2.70
C TRP A 84 2.11 11.88 2.29
N CYS A 85 3.36 12.27 2.47
CA CYS A 85 3.85 13.61 2.13
C CYS A 85 4.06 13.82 0.63
N CYS A 86 3.76 12.82 -0.20
CA CYS A 86 3.87 12.94 -1.65
C CYS A 86 2.72 13.78 -2.25
N GLU A 87 2.68 15.04 -1.86
CA GLU A 87 1.75 16.07 -2.38
C GLU A 87 2.50 17.24 -3.01
N ASP A 88 3.84 17.28 -2.87
CA ASP A 88 4.72 18.28 -3.47
C ASP A 88 5.73 17.66 -4.44
N ARG A 89 6.32 18.52 -5.28
CA ARG A 89 7.29 18.12 -6.32
C ARG A 89 8.50 17.41 -5.74
N VAL A 90 9.10 17.96 -4.69
CA VAL A 90 10.36 17.48 -4.13
C VAL A 90 10.13 16.14 -3.45
N THR A 91 9.04 15.98 -2.71
CA THR A 91 8.74 14.69 -2.08
C THR A 91 8.47 13.62 -3.13
N CYS A 92 7.60 13.90 -4.10
CA CYS A 92 7.24 12.89 -5.10
C CYS A 92 8.34 12.54 -6.11
N GLN A 93 9.16 13.50 -6.52
CA GLN A 93 10.22 13.24 -7.51
C GLN A 93 11.52 12.78 -6.88
N TYR A 94 11.72 13.01 -5.57
CA TYR A 94 13.03 12.81 -4.97
C TYR A 94 12.98 12.11 -3.61
N VAL A 95 12.31 12.69 -2.60
CA VAL A 95 12.37 12.15 -1.22
C VAL A 95 11.76 10.75 -1.17
N PHE A 96 10.53 10.57 -1.66
CA PHE A 96 9.84 9.28 -1.62
C PHE A 96 10.59 8.19 -2.42
N PRO A 97 10.99 8.41 -3.69
CA PRO A 97 11.81 7.44 -4.42
C PRO A 97 13.14 7.09 -3.73
N SER A 98 13.80 8.07 -3.10
CA SER A 98 15.05 7.86 -2.38
C SER A 98 14.82 6.99 -1.13
N PHE A 99 13.75 7.25 -0.38
CA PHE A 99 13.34 6.43 0.77
C PHE A 99 13.02 5.01 0.35
N VAL A 100 12.24 4.81 -0.72
CA VAL A 100 11.88 3.49 -1.22
C VAL A 100 13.13 2.71 -1.63
N THR A 101 14.03 3.35 -2.40
CA THR A 101 15.27 2.73 -2.86
C THR A 101 16.16 2.31 -1.69
N GLU A 102 16.36 3.20 -0.72
CA GLU A 102 17.24 2.93 0.42
C GLU A 102 16.63 1.90 1.39
N ALA A 103 15.32 2.00 1.67
CA ALA A 103 14.61 1.02 2.49
C ALA A 103 14.67 -0.38 1.85
N ALA A 104 14.49 -0.49 0.52
CA ALA A 104 14.59 -1.75 -0.20
C ALA A 104 16.00 -2.36 -0.11
N LYS A 105 17.06 -1.57 -0.30
CA LYS A 105 18.45 -2.03 -0.13
C LYS A 105 18.70 -2.59 1.27
N ARG A 106 18.06 -2.03 2.29
CA ARG A 106 18.16 -2.43 3.69
C ARG A 106 17.20 -3.56 4.08
N GLY A 107 16.48 -4.14 3.11
CA GLY A 107 15.59 -5.28 3.35
C GLY A 107 14.28 -4.94 4.05
N PHE A 108 13.81 -3.69 3.94
CA PHE A 108 12.51 -3.30 4.47
C PHE A 108 11.37 -4.10 3.82
N ASP A 109 10.47 -4.65 4.63
CA ASP A 109 9.27 -5.33 4.14
C ASP A 109 8.16 -4.32 3.82
N PHE A 110 7.92 -4.07 2.53
CA PHE A 110 6.89 -3.14 2.07
C PHE A 110 5.46 -3.66 2.30
N ALA A 111 5.29 -4.92 2.70
CA ALA A 111 4.01 -5.44 3.22
C ALA A 111 3.74 -5.04 4.69
N THR A 112 4.66 -4.32 5.34
CA THR A 112 4.46 -3.77 6.69
C THR A 112 3.23 -2.87 6.72
N LEU A 113 2.35 -3.10 7.70
CA LEU A 113 1.12 -2.34 7.88
C LEU A 113 1.31 -1.21 8.91
N SER A 114 0.72 -0.04 8.63
CA SER A 114 0.49 1.01 9.60
C SER A 114 -0.57 0.61 10.64
N GLN A 115 -0.86 1.47 11.63
CA GLN A 115 -1.93 1.20 12.59
C GLN A 115 -3.32 1.12 11.93
N GLN A 116 -3.52 1.82 10.81
CA GLN A 116 -4.74 1.75 10.01
C GLN A 116 -4.77 0.51 9.08
N GLY A 117 -3.81 -0.40 9.24
CA GLY A 117 -3.66 -1.60 8.42
C GLY A 117 -3.14 -1.31 7.02
N GLN A 118 -2.71 -0.09 6.70
CA GLN A 118 -2.31 0.27 5.34
C GLN A 118 -0.82 0.00 5.11
N THR A 119 -0.48 -0.56 3.95
CA THR A 119 0.91 -0.60 3.46
C THR A 119 1.31 0.72 2.81
N VAL A 120 2.60 0.89 2.52
CA VAL A 120 3.12 1.99 1.69
C VAL A 120 2.39 2.08 0.35
N LEU A 121 2.10 0.94 -0.28
CA LEU A 121 1.41 0.88 -1.58
C LEU A 121 -0.03 1.43 -1.51
N HIS A 122 -0.76 1.14 -0.43
CA HIS A 122 -2.09 1.71 -0.22
C HIS A 122 -2.05 3.24 -0.16
N ILE A 123 -1.05 3.81 0.52
CA ILE A 123 -0.91 5.26 0.68
C ILE A 123 -0.46 5.88 -0.65
N ALA A 124 0.57 5.33 -1.29
CA ALA A 124 1.11 5.81 -2.56
C ALA A 124 0.06 5.81 -3.69
N THR A 125 -0.93 4.92 -3.62
CA THR A 125 -2.04 4.88 -4.57
C THR A 125 -3.04 6.02 -4.37
N ARG A 126 -3.17 6.55 -3.15
CA ARG A 126 -4.12 7.64 -2.83
C ARG A 126 -3.57 9.01 -3.16
N THR A 127 -2.25 9.19 -3.09
CA THR A 127 -1.64 10.48 -3.32
C THR A 127 -1.59 10.78 -4.82
N SER A 128 -1.97 11.99 -5.19
CA SER A 128 -1.96 12.45 -6.58
C SER A 128 -1.20 13.76 -6.66
N TYR A 129 0.05 13.70 -7.12
CA TYR A 129 0.79 14.90 -7.49
C TYR A 129 0.90 14.98 -9.02
N THR A 130 0.39 16.07 -9.57
CA THR A 130 0.47 16.37 -11.01
C THR A 130 1.57 17.40 -11.24
N SER A 131 2.62 16.99 -11.93
CA SER A 131 3.68 17.88 -12.38
C SER A 131 3.33 18.50 -13.74
N ARG A 132 4.17 19.42 -14.24
CA ARG A 132 4.04 19.96 -15.60
C ARG A 132 4.15 18.89 -16.70
N THR A 133 4.76 17.75 -16.40
CA THR A 133 4.95 16.63 -17.34
C THR A 133 3.93 15.51 -17.13
N GLY A 134 2.92 15.72 -16.28
CA GLY A 134 1.89 14.73 -15.96
C GLY A 134 1.92 14.28 -14.50
N ARG A 135 0.99 13.37 -14.17
CA ARG A 135 0.90 12.71 -12.87
C ARG A 135 2.14 11.85 -12.63
N ILE A 136 2.58 11.81 -11.38
CA ILE A 136 3.65 10.91 -10.95
C ILE A 136 3.01 9.63 -10.41
N ASN A 137 3.28 8.51 -11.07
CA ASN A 137 2.89 7.19 -10.58
C ASN A 137 3.84 6.75 -9.46
N ASN A 138 3.44 6.99 -8.20
CA ASN A 138 4.24 6.63 -7.02
C ASN A 138 4.23 5.12 -6.74
N VAL A 139 3.26 4.39 -7.30
CA VAL A 139 3.13 2.95 -7.15
C VAL A 139 4.28 2.24 -7.86
N ASP A 140 4.67 2.70 -9.06
CA ASP A 140 5.81 2.15 -9.81
C ASP A 140 7.13 2.20 -9.03
N ASN A 141 7.36 3.27 -8.26
CA ASN A 141 8.56 3.37 -7.43
C ASN A 141 8.64 2.21 -6.43
N VAL A 142 7.53 1.86 -5.79
CA VAL A 142 7.46 0.76 -4.83
C VAL A 142 7.57 -0.58 -5.53
N ILE A 143 6.78 -0.80 -6.59
CA ILE A 143 6.75 -2.06 -7.36
C ILE A 143 8.13 -2.43 -7.90
N ASN A 144 8.84 -1.45 -8.47
CA ASN A 144 10.11 -1.72 -9.16
C ASN A 144 11.31 -1.89 -8.21
N ASN A 145 11.19 -1.46 -6.95
CA ASN A 145 12.30 -1.54 -5.98
C ASN A 145 12.05 -2.57 -4.87
N ALA A 146 10.81 -2.81 -4.47
CA ALA A 146 10.48 -3.71 -3.37
C ALA A 146 10.43 -5.17 -3.84
N ALA A 147 11.23 -6.04 -3.21
CA ALA A 147 11.16 -7.48 -3.45
C ALA A 147 9.77 -8.08 -3.08
N ASN A 148 9.11 -7.51 -2.08
CA ASN A 148 7.74 -7.84 -1.68
C ASN A 148 6.94 -6.54 -1.47
N PRO A 149 6.26 -6.00 -2.50
CA PRO A 149 5.55 -4.72 -2.40
C PRO A 149 4.27 -4.78 -1.56
N GLY A 150 3.81 -5.99 -1.18
CA GLY A 150 2.50 -6.17 -0.57
C GLY A 150 1.33 -5.93 -1.54
N ILE A 151 1.51 -6.31 -2.82
CA ILE A 151 0.56 -6.06 -3.93
C ILE A 151 -0.90 -6.41 -3.58
N ASN A 152 -1.11 -7.55 -2.91
CA ASN A 152 -2.43 -8.07 -2.55
C ASN A 152 -2.72 -7.99 -1.03
N ALA A 153 -1.97 -7.16 -0.30
CA ALA A 153 -2.25 -6.94 1.12
C ALA A 153 -3.60 -6.24 1.31
N LEU A 154 -4.33 -6.60 2.36
CA LEU A 154 -5.59 -5.95 2.74
C LEU A 154 -5.34 -4.90 3.82
N SER A 155 -5.92 -3.71 3.63
CA SER A 155 -6.05 -2.72 4.68
C SER A 155 -6.97 -3.20 5.81
N SER A 156 -7.03 -2.45 6.93
CA SER A 156 -7.99 -2.76 7.99
C SER A 156 -9.46 -2.66 7.53
N SER A 157 -9.74 -1.97 6.42
CA SER A 157 -11.07 -1.90 5.81
C SER A 157 -11.33 -3.01 4.79
N GLY A 158 -10.39 -3.93 4.59
CA GLY A 158 -10.49 -4.99 3.58
C GLY A 158 -10.21 -4.52 2.15
N SER A 159 -9.57 -3.37 1.95
CA SER A 159 -9.25 -2.85 0.61
C SER A 159 -7.84 -3.24 0.21
N THR A 160 -7.60 -3.60 -1.05
CA THR A 160 -6.26 -3.71 -1.65
C THR A 160 -5.81 -2.38 -2.23
N ALA A 161 -4.51 -2.23 -2.56
CA ALA A 161 -4.04 -1.07 -3.32
C ALA A 161 -4.79 -0.90 -4.64
N LEU A 162 -5.13 -2.00 -5.35
CA LEU A 162 -5.93 -1.96 -6.57
C LEU A 162 -7.31 -1.34 -6.33
N TYR A 163 -7.98 -1.71 -5.24
CA TYR A 163 -9.25 -1.09 -4.86
C TYR A 163 -9.09 0.43 -4.63
N TYR A 164 -8.04 0.87 -3.94
CA TYR A 164 -7.78 2.31 -3.77
C TYR A 164 -7.54 3.03 -5.11
N ALA A 165 -6.84 2.41 -6.06
CA ALA A 165 -6.58 3.01 -7.36
C ALA A 165 -7.90 3.24 -8.12
N ILE A 166 -8.75 2.22 -8.16
CA ILE A 166 -10.07 2.29 -8.80
C ILE A 166 -10.96 3.33 -8.11
N ASN A 167 -10.99 3.32 -6.76
CA ASN A 167 -11.80 4.25 -5.99
C ASN A 167 -11.46 5.73 -6.27
N HIS A 168 -10.20 6.04 -6.60
CA HIS A 168 -9.76 7.40 -6.93
C HIS A 168 -9.65 7.66 -8.44
N LEU A 169 -10.05 6.71 -9.30
CA LEU A 169 -9.90 6.78 -10.76
C LEU A 169 -8.45 7.02 -11.21
N HIS A 170 -7.52 6.36 -10.51
CA HIS A 170 -6.08 6.40 -10.75
C HIS A 170 -5.70 5.25 -11.69
N PHE A 171 -6.02 5.42 -12.98
CA PHE A 171 -5.92 4.36 -13.98
C PHE A 171 -4.49 3.84 -14.18
N ASP A 172 -3.50 4.72 -14.27
CA ASP A 172 -2.10 4.34 -14.47
C ASP A 172 -1.59 3.47 -13.31
N GLU A 173 -1.91 3.87 -12.09
CA GLU A 173 -1.59 3.13 -10.87
C GLU A 173 -2.32 1.76 -10.84
N ALA A 174 -3.58 1.71 -11.26
CA ALA A 174 -4.34 0.46 -11.37
C ALA A 174 -3.71 -0.51 -12.39
N TYR A 175 -3.28 -0.01 -13.56
CA TYR A 175 -2.60 -0.82 -14.56
C TYR A 175 -1.24 -1.31 -14.09
N SER A 176 -0.44 -0.46 -13.45
CA SER A 176 0.83 -0.87 -12.82
C SER A 176 0.63 -1.97 -11.79
N LEU A 177 -0.41 -1.86 -10.95
CA LEU A 177 -0.76 -2.89 -9.97
C LEU A 177 -1.16 -4.21 -10.63
N LEU A 178 -2.02 -4.18 -11.66
CA LEU A 178 -2.42 -5.38 -12.40
C LEU A 178 -1.21 -6.05 -13.07
N ALA A 179 -0.36 -5.26 -13.73
CA ALA A 179 0.87 -5.75 -14.36
C ALA A 179 1.84 -6.38 -13.35
N ALA A 180 1.84 -5.88 -12.10
CA ALA A 180 2.62 -6.43 -11.00
C ALA A 180 1.93 -7.60 -10.27
N GLY A 181 0.77 -8.06 -10.74
CA GLY A 181 0.06 -9.22 -10.18
C GLY A 181 -0.97 -8.90 -9.09
N ALA A 182 -1.56 -7.70 -9.11
CA ALA A 182 -2.74 -7.42 -8.30
C ALA A 182 -3.90 -8.31 -8.74
N ASN A 183 -4.52 -8.98 -7.78
CA ASN A 183 -5.65 -9.86 -8.01
C ASN A 183 -6.95 -9.10 -7.68
N PRO A 184 -7.81 -8.80 -8.66
CA PRO A 184 -9.07 -8.09 -8.42
C PRO A 184 -10.09 -8.90 -7.61
N LEU A 185 -9.85 -10.19 -7.38
CA LEU A 185 -10.67 -11.05 -6.54
C LEU A 185 -10.21 -11.09 -5.07
N VAL A 186 -9.13 -10.39 -4.72
CA VAL A 186 -8.69 -10.24 -3.33
C VAL A 186 -9.26 -8.95 -2.75
N TYR A 187 -10.24 -9.10 -1.87
CA TYR A 187 -10.88 -7.99 -1.16
C TYR A 187 -11.57 -8.49 0.11
N GLY A 188 -11.85 -7.60 1.05
CA GLY A 188 -12.70 -7.83 2.22
C GLY A 188 -14.15 -7.42 1.96
N SER A 189 -15.03 -7.61 2.95
CA SER A 189 -16.47 -7.33 2.80
C SER A 189 -16.72 -5.93 2.22
N ASP A 190 -17.57 -5.85 1.21
CA ASP A 190 -18.02 -4.59 0.59
C ASP A 190 -16.89 -3.74 -0.05
N ARG A 191 -15.77 -4.39 -0.42
CA ARG A 191 -14.62 -3.79 -1.11
C ARG A 191 -14.31 -4.46 -2.44
N ASP A 192 -15.33 -4.96 -3.13
CA ASP A 192 -15.20 -5.59 -4.44
C ASP A 192 -14.72 -4.55 -5.49
N PRO A 193 -13.53 -4.73 -6.10
CA PRO A 193 -13.03 -3.88 -7.16
C PRO A 193 -13.96 -3.80 -8.39
N PHE A 194 -14.62 -4.89 -8.77
CA PHE A 194 -15.56 -4.91 -9.90
C PHE A 194 -16.82 -4.11 -9.59
N ALA A 195 -17.37 -4.27 -8.37
CA ALA A 195 -18.50 -3.48 -7.93
C ALA A 195 -18.19 -1.98 -7.89
N MET A 196 -16.97 -1.60 -7.46
CA MET A 196 -16.50 -0.21 -7.47
C MET A 196 -16.41 0.36 -8.89
N VAL A 197 -15.92 -0.42 -9.87
CA VAL A 197 -15.94 0.00 -11.28
C VAL A 197 -17.37 0.23 -11.76
N ASP A 198 -18.28 -0.68 -11.44
CA ASP A 198 -19.69 -0.58 -11.84
C ASP A 198 -20.41 0.61 -11.18
N GLU A 199 -20.08 0.94 -9.93
CA GLU A 199 -20.58 2.13 -9.24
C GLU A 199 -20.12 3.44 -9.91
N HIS A 200 -18.84 3.52 -10.29
CA HIS A 200 -18.31 4.67 -11.04
C HIS A 200 -18.97 4.80 -12.41
N LEU A 201 -19.12 3.70 -13.14
CA LEU A 201 -19.80 3.68 -14.43
C LEU A 201 -21.26 4.13 -14.31
N ALA A 202 -21.99 3.67 -13.29
CA ALA A 202 -23.37 4.08 -13.05
C ALA A 202 -23.47 5.60 -12.76
N THR A 203 -22.57 6.11 -11.93
CA THR A 203 -22.49 7.54 -11.60
C THR A 203 -22.21 8.39 -12.85
N LEU A 204 -21.19 8.03 -13.63
CA LEU A 204 -20.81 8.76 -14.84
C LEU A 204 -21.91 8.73 -15.91
N ASN A 205 -22.56 7.58 -16.11
CA ASN A 205 -23.70 7.48 -17.03
C ASN A 205 -24.90 8.32 -16.57
N SER A 206 -25.11 8.44 -15.25
CA SER A 206 -26.14 9.34 -14.71
C SER A 206 -25.83 10.80 -15.01
N TRP A 207 -24.56 11.22 -14.94
CA TRP A 207 -24.16 12.60 -15.29
C TRP A 207 -24.38 12.92 -16.76
N LEU A 208 -24.10 11.97 -17.68
CA LEU A 208 -24.38 12.14 -19.11
C LEU A 208 -25.86 12.40 -19.45
N SER A 209 -26.76 12.03 -18.53
CA SER A 209 -28.21 12.24 -18.70
C SER A 209 -28.70 13.59 -18.19
N GLN A 210 -27.83 14.41 -17.59
CA GLN A 210 -28.18 15.69 -16.97
C GLN A 210 -27.59 16.84 -17.79
N ASP A 211 -28.44 17.79 -18.17
CA ASP A 211 -28.04 18.94 -19.00
C ASP A 211 -26.93 19.80 -18.36
N GLU A 212 -26.80 19.80 -17.03
CA GLU A 212 -25.78 20.57 -16.31
C GLU A 212 -24.34 20.10 -16.57
N TYR A 213 -24.16 18.86 -17.05
CA TYR A 213 -22.84 18.29 -17.37
C TYR A 213 -22.52 18.26 -18.86
N ALA A 214 -23.35 18.88 -19.72
CA ALA A 214 -23.18 18.83 -21.18
C ALA A 214 -21.77 19.24 -21.65
N ASP A 215 -21.19 20.28 -21.04
CA ASP A 215 -19.84 20.77 -21.34
C ASP A 215 -18.72 19.79 -20.92
N GLN A 216 -19.03 18.81 -20.08
CA GLN A 216 -18.10 17.81 -19.56
C GLN A 216 -18.27 16.43 -20.22
N HIS A 217 -19.24 16.27 -21.13
CA HIS A 217 -19.56 14.96 -21.72
C HIS A 217 -18.36 14.29 -22.40
N GLU A 218 -17.46 15.05 -23.03
CA GLU A 218 -16.25 14.48 -23.64
C GLU A 218 -15.35 13.82 -22.59
N ALA A 219 -15.02 14.54 -21.51
CA ALA A 219 -14.19 14.03 -20.41
C ALA A 219 -14.88 12.88 -19.63
N ILE A 220 -16.20 12.93 -19.50
CA ILE A 220 -16.97 11.85 -18.86
C ILE A 220 -16.90 10.58 -19.73
N ASN A 221 -17.10 10.70 -21.04
CA ASN A 221 -17.00 9.56 -21.96
C ASN A 221 -15.58 8.97 -22.00
N GLU A 222 -14.54 9.80 -21.92
CA GLU A 222 -13.16 9.35 -21.78
C GLU A 222 -12.98 8.48 -20.53
N LYS A 223 -13.44 8.94 -19.36
CA LYS A 223 -13.39 8.19 -18.10
C LYS A 223 -14.18 6.88 -18.16
N ILE A 224 -15.36 6.88 -18.80
CA ILE A 224 -16.16 5.67 -19.03
C ILE A 224 -15.37 4.67 -19.88
N GLY A 225 -14.71 5.13 -20.95
CA GLY A 225 -13.82 4.31 -21.76
C GLY A 225 -12.70 3.67 -20.92
N GLN A 226 -11.98 4.49 -20.16
CA GLN A 226 -10.89 4.04 -19.28
C GLN A 226 -11.36 3.02 -18.23
N LEU A 227 -12.56 3.19 -17.66
CA LEU A 227 -13.14 2.22 -16.71
C LEU A 227 -13.51 0.89 -17.39
N ASN A 228 -14.07 0.92 -18.59
CA ASN A 228 -14.39 -0.31 -19.34
C ASN A 228 -13.12 -1.07 -19.75
N ASP A 229 -12.08 -0.33 -20.18
CA ASP A 229 -10.78 -0.91 -20.50
C ASP A 229 -10.13 -1.52 -19.23
N LEU A 230 -10.19 -0.81 -18.10
CA LEU A 230 -9.69 -1.31 -16.83
C LEU A 230 -10.47 -2.55 -16.37
N LYS A 231 -11.80 -2.56 -16.49
CA LYS A 231 -12.64 -3.74 -16.19
C LYS A 231 -12.22 -4.93 -17.03
N THR A 232 -11.98 -4.72 -18.31
CA THR A 232 -11.47 -5.76 -19.22
C THR A 232 -10.10 -6.24 -18.77
N ALA A 233 -9.18 -5.34 -18.46
CA ALA A 233 -7.85 -5.69 -17.95
C ALA A 233 -7.91 -6.49 -16.65
N MET A 234 -8.81 -6.16 -15.73
CA MET A 234 -9.06 -6.92 -14.50
C MET A 234 -9.56 -8.34 -14.80
N ILE A 235 -10.49 -8.50 -15.75
CA ILE A 235 -10.99 -9.83 -16.17
C ILE A 235 -9.88 -10.66 -16.83
N THR A 236 -9.05 -10.03 -17.66
CA THR A 236 -8.00 -10.73 -18.41
C THR A 236 -6.68 -10.87 -17.64
N SER A 237 -6.54 -10.18 -16.50
CA SER A 237 -5.37 -10.34 -15.66
C SER A 237 -5.30 -11.78 -15.18
N ASP A 238 -4.23 -12.48 -15.56
CA ASP A 238 -4.00 -13.86 -15.11
C ASP A 238 -4.06 -13.87 -13.57
N PRO A 239 -4.96 -14.63 -12.93
CA PRO A 239 -4.90 -14.82 -11.49
C PRO A 239 -3.52 -15.39 -11.16
N VAL A 240 -2.70 -14.61 -10.45
CA VAL A 240 -1.25 -14.77 -10.43
C VAL A 240 -0.77 -16.21 -10.20
N LYS A 241 0.20 -16.57 -11.05
CA LYS A 241 1.15 -17.69 -10.97
C LYS A 241 1.81 -17.80 -9.58
N SER A 242 1.16 -18.50 -8.65
CA SER A 242 1.66 -19.72 -8.01
C SER A 242 0.94 -19.94 -6.67
N PHE A 243 0.55 -21.20 -6.44
CA PHE A 243 0.01 -21.67 -5.16
C PHE A 243 0.90 -21.34 -3.95
N ALA A 244 2.17 -20.96 -4.15
CA ALA A 244 3.06 -20.52 -3.07
C ALA A 244 2.60 -19.19 -2.44
N GLU A 245 2.11 -18.24 -3.24
CA GLU A 245 1.63 -16.95 -2.74
C GLU A 245 0.26 -17.09 -2.04
N ILE A 246 -0.61 -17.95 -2.58
CA ILE A 246 -1.87 -18.36 -1.94
C ILE A 246 -1.58 -19.04 -0.58
N ARG A 247 -0.61 -19.97 -0.53
CA ARG A 247 -0.18 -20.63 0.72
C ARG A 247 0.46 -19.66 1.71
N LYS A 248 1.22 -18.67 1.25
CA LYS A 248 1.81 -17.60 2.08
C LYS A 248 0.72 -16.73 2.69
N ASN A 249 -0.27 -16.33 1.90
CA ASN A 249 -1.43 -15.58 2.37
C ASN A 249 -2.25 -16.42 3.36
N ALA A 250 -2.52 -17.70 3.07
CA ALA A 250 -3.18 -18.63 3.98
C ALA A 250 -2.41 -18.84 5.29
N ARG A 251 -1.07 -18.86 5.24
CA ARG A 251 -0.21 -19.00 6.43
C ARG A 251 -0.19 -17.73 7.29
N ILE A 252 -0.17 -16.55 6.68
CA ILE A 252 -0.31 -15.26 7.36
C ILE A 252 -1.71 -15.17 8.01
N LEU A 253 -2.74 -15.66 7.33
CA LEU A 253 -4.11 -15.76 7.85
C LEU A 253 -4.23 -16.77 9.02
N ALA A 254 -3.52 -17.90 8.98
CA ALA A 254 -3.52 -18.90 10.05
C ALA A 254 -2.69 -18.51 11.28
N GLN A 255 -1.63 -17.71 11.10
CA GLN A 255 -0.81 -17.18 12.20
C GLN A 255 -1.43 -15.97 12.89
N GLY A 256 -2.43 -15.34 12.25
CA GLY A 256 -3.20 -14.25 12.83
C GLY A 256 -4.57 -14.70 13.32
N LYS A 257 -4.69 -15.08 14.60
CA LYS A 257 -5.91 -14.72 15.33
C LYS A 257 -5.99 -13.20 15.42
N ARG A 258 -6.43 -12.55 14.35
CA ARG A 258 -6.82 -11.14 14.30
C ARG A 258 -8.28 -11.08 13.86
N GLN A 259 -9.09 -10.32 14.60
CA GLN A 259 -10.49 -10.07 14.27
C GLN A 259 -10.61 -9.51 12.85
N GLY A 260 -11.57 -10.04 12.07
CA GLY A 260 -11.97 -9.48 10.77
C GLY A 260 -11.57 -10.28 9.51
N SER A 261 -10.95 -11.46 9.63
CA SER A 261 -10.71 -12.35 8.48
C SER A 261 -12.00 -13.09 8.06
N LEU A 262 -12.15 -13.43 6.77
CA LEU A 262 -13.18 -14.37 6.28
C LEU A 262 -13.06 -15.75 6.96
N PHE A 263 -11.87 -16.11 7.44
CA PHE A 263 -11.63 -17.32 8.25
C PHE A 263 -11.91 -17.10 9.74
N ALA A 264 -12.13 -15.86 10.19
CA ALA A 264 -12.52 -15.56 11.57
C ALA A 264 -14.02 -15.80 11.83
N THR A 265 -14.82 -16.02 10.79
CA THR A 265 -16.27 -16.30 10.88
C THR A 265 -16.62 -17.77 10.66
N LEU A 266 -15.63 -18.61 10.31
CA LEU A 266 -15.83 -20.06 10.23
C LEU A 266 -15.87 -20.68 11.63
N PRO A 267 -16.72 -21.69 11.89
CA PRO A 267 -16.74 -22.38 13.18
C PRO A 267 -15.38 -23.00 13.52
N ASP A 268 -14.98 -22.93 14.80
CA ASP A 268 -13.69 -23.43 15.30
C ASP A 268 -13.45 -24.92 14.95
N GLU A 269 -14.50 -25.74 14.92
CA GLU A 269 -14.44 -27.15 14.51
C GLU A 269 -14.09 -27.32 13.02
N LEU A 270 -14.58 -26.44 12.15
CA LEU A 270 -14.30 -26.46 10.72
C LEU A 270 -12.86 -26.01 10.44
N LEU A 271 -12.41 -24.98 11.13
CA LEU A 271 -11.02 -24.49 11.07
C LEU A 271 -10.01 -25.54 11.55
N GLN A 272 -10.33 -26.27 12.62
CA GLN A 272 -9.49 -27.35 13.13
C GLN A 272 -9.45 -28.55 12.19
N LYS A 273 -10.55 -28.86 11.49
CA LYS A 273 -10.65 -29.97 10.54
C LYS A 273 -9.89 -29.66 9.23
N ILE A 274 -10.05 -28.45 8.68
CA ILE A 274 -9.25 -27.95 7.55
C ILE A 274 -7.75 -27.97 7.89
N ALA A 275 -7.37 -27.52 9.09
CA ALA A 275 -5.99 -27.53 9.56
C ALA A 275 -5.45 -28.94 9.91
N ALA A 276 -6.32 -29.93 10.15
CA ALA A 276 -5.93 -31.32 10.42
C ALA A 276 -5.70 -32.11 9.12
N ASP A 277 -6.55 -31.89 8.10
CA ASP A 277 -6.44 -32.57 6.81
C ASP A 277 -5.32 -31.99 5.94
N THR A 278 -5.06 -30.68 6.02
CA THR A 278 -3.96 -30.02 5.27
C THR A 278 -2.56 -30.21 5.88
N LYS A 279 -2.45 -30.92 7.01
CA LYS A 279 -1.16 -31.28 7.63
C LYS A 279 -0.50 -32.52 7.01
N LYS A 280 -1.20 -33.26 6.14
CA LYS A 280 -0.63 -34.38 5.40
C LYS A 280 -0.16 -33.91 4.02
N PRO A 281 1.02 -34.35 3.54
CA PRO A 281 1.59 -33.87 2.29
C PRO A 281 0.78 -34.23 1.02
N GLU A 282 -0.24 -35.09 1.12
CA GLU A 282 -0.92 -35.69 -0.03
C GLU A 282 -2.39 -35.25 -0.20
N THR A 283 -2.88 -34.35 0.66
CA THR A 283 -4.28 -33.88 0.59
C THR A 283 -4.47 -32.94 -0.61
N THR A 284 -5.43 -33.25 -1.48
CA THR A 284 -5.64 -32.53 -2.75
C THR A 284 -6.66 -31.39 -2.62
N GLU A 285 -6.62 -30.46 -3.57
CA GLU A 285 -7.50 -29.28 -3.67
C GLU A 285 -9.00 -29.65 -3.64
N GLU A 286 -9.38 -30.72 -4.34
CA GLU A 286 -10.78 -31.18 -4.46
C GLU A 286 -11.36 -31.71 -3.14
N GLU A 287 -10.52 -32.30 -2.29
CA GLU A 287 -10.95 -32.83 -0.98
C GLU A 287 -11.20 -31.70 0.02
N ALA A 288 -10.34 -30.68 0.04
CA ALA A 288 -10.52 -29.51 0.90
C ALA A 288 -11.76 -28.70 0.50
N ASP A 289 -12.00 -28.56 -0.81
CA ASP A 289 -13.15 -27.86 -1.37
C ASP A 289 -14.47 -28.61 -1.14
N ALA A 290 -14.46 -29.95 -1.24
CA ALA A 290 -15.64 -30.77 -0.99
C ALA A 290 -16.11 -30.66 0.48
N ILE A 291 -15.17 -30.67 1.44
CA ILE A 291 -15.47 -30.54 2.87
C ILE A 291 -16.07 -29.15 3.19
N ALA A 292 -15.52 -28.09 2.58
CA ALA A 292 -16.05 -26.75 2.74
C ALA A 292 -17.46 -26.60 2.14
N LYS A 293 -17.69 -27.17 0.93
CA LYS A 293 -18.98 -27.11 0.23
C LYS A 293 -20.07 -27.95 0.89
N GLU A 294 -19.74 -29.09 1.49
CA GLU A 294 -20.69 -29.96 2.19
C GLU A 294 -21.32 -29.28 3.42
N HIS A 295 -20.57 -28.43 4.14
CA HIS A 295 -21.06 -27.75 5.34
C HIS A 295 -21.64 -26.34 5.10
N LEU A 296 -21.44 -25.77 3.90
CA LEU A 296 -21.96 -24.45 3.53
C LEU A 296 -23.29 -24.49 2.76
N ASN A 297 -23.74 -25.67 2.32
CA ASN A 297 -25.06 -25.81 1.70
C ASN A 297 -26.17 -25.82 2.77
N LYS A 298 -27.17 -24.94 2.64
CA LYS A 298 -28.39 -24.93 3.47
C LYS A 298 -29.01 -26.34 3.53
N PRO A 299 -29.61 -26.76 4.66
CA PRO A 299 -30.35 -28.02 4.69
C PRO A 299 -31.48 -27.96 3.66
N ALA A 300 -31.62 -29.03 2.87
CA ALA A 300 -32.79 -29.22 2.04
C ALA A 300 -34.03 -29.25 2.95
N VAL A 301 -35.09 -28.57 2.50
CA VAL A 301 -36.44 -28.68 3.10
C VAL A 301 -36.87 -30.14 3.12
#